data_AF-A0A961JK75-F1
#
_entry.id   AF-A0A961JK75-F1
#
_cell.length_a   1.000
_cell.length_b   1.000
_cell.length_c   1.000
_cell.angle_alpha   90.00
_cell.angle_beta   90.00
_cell.angle_gamma   90.00
#
_symmetry.space_group_name_H-M   'P 1'
#
loop_
_entity.id
_entity.type
_entity.pdbx_description
1 polymer ?
#
loop_
_entity_poly.entity_id
_entity_poly.type
_entity_poly.pdbx_seq_one_letter_code
_entity_poly.pdbx_strand_id
1 'polypeptide(L)'
;TDQITNPLLIGRKAHARVFRFAGGDLLSLEMTAPDYAAHVYLDYFDAAGNVLHLEPNEFAPLRLARPGEIQTIGARAMRDNGLKLVVGPPYGQEIAVAFASSVELYDGLRPLAEPAGPYFQFLRQRVAEARAANPDFKGEWVYFFVTTHE
;
A
#
# COMPACT_ATOMS: atom_id res chain seq x y z
N THR A 1 23.45 -25.06 13.69
CA THR A 1 22.44 -24.39 14.54
C THR A 1 22.47 -22.92 14.18
N ASP A 2 21.34 -22.23 14.33
CA ASP A 2 21.14 -20.78 14.09
C ASP A 2 20.68 -20.44 12.67
N GLN A 3 19.73 -19.54 12.43
CA GLN A 3 18.56 -19.09 13.16
C GLN A 3 17.74 -18.33 12.09
N ILE A 4 16.42 -18.50 12.12
CA ILE A 4 15.43 -17.74 11.36
C ILE A 4 15.84 -16.26 11.24
N THR A 5 16.10 -15.76 10.02
CA THR A 5 16.33 -14.33 9.77
C THR A 5 15.18 -13.76 8.92
N ASN A 6 14.09 -13.53 9.64
CA ASN A 6 12.97 -12.60 9.45
C ASN A 6 12.76 -11.95 8.04
N PRO A 7 11.77 -12.38 7.24
CA PRO A 7 11.52 -11.86 5.87
C PRO A 7 10.68 -10.56 5.78
N LEU A 8 10.57 -9.79 6.86
CA LEU A 8 9.54 -8.76 7.08
C LEU A 8 10.14 -7.34 7.26
N LEU A 9 10.88 -6.83 6.27
CA LEU A 9 11.43 -5.46 6.36
C LEU A 9 11.08 -4.66 5.11
N ILE A 10 10.38 -3.53 5.29
CA ILE A 10 10.40 -2.42 4.34
C ILE A 10 11.68 -1.63 4.62
N GLY A 11 12.63 -1.64 3.67
CA GLY A 11 13.87 -0.86 3.78
C GLY A 11 14.89 -1.08 2.65
N ARG A 12 15.56 0.03 2.24
CA ARG A 12 16.75 0.27 1.36
C ARG A 12 16.97 -0.48 0.04
N LYS A 13 16.22 -1.53 -0.27
CA LYS A 13 16.13 -2.09 -1.62
C LYS A 13 14.65 -2.21 -1.91
N ALA A 14 14.17 -1.55 -2.96
CA ALA A 14 12.81 -1.73 -3.45
C ALA A 14 12.64 -3.21 -3.82
N HIS A 15 12.22 -4.02 -2.86
CA HIS A 15 12.02 -5.44 -3.03
C HIS A 15 10.67 -5.61 -3.72
N ALA A 16 10.67 -5.84 -5.03
CA ALA A 16 9.51 -6.32 -5.74
C ALA A 16 9.11 -7.68 -5.13
N ARG A 17 8.03 -7.70 -4.33
CA ARG A 17 7.34 -8.95 -4.01
C ARG A 17 6.31 -9.20 -5.11
N VAL A 18 6.15 -10.47 -5.47
CA VAL A 18 5.09 -10.90 -6.37
C VAL A 18 4.02 -11.56 -5.51
N PHE A 19 2.83 -10.97 -5.49
CA PHE A 19 1.64 -11.59 -4.92
C PHE A 19 0.87 -12.27 -6.05
N ARG A 20 0.42 -13.50 -5.82
CA ARG A 20 -0.35 -14.28 -6.79
C ARG A 20 -1.73 -14.56 -6.23
N PHE A 21 -2.75 -14.29 -7.02
CA PHE A 21 -4.14 -14.54 -6.68
C PHE A 21 -4.83 -15.27 -7.84
N ALA A 22 -5.69 -16.22 -7.52
CA ALA A 22 -6.58 -16.90 -8.46
C ALA A 22 -7.93 -16.17 -8.55
N GLY A 23 -8.73 -16.50 -9.56
CA GLY A 23 -10.09 -15.98 -9.71
C GLY A 23 -10.94 -16.27 -8.46
N GLY A 24 -11.60 -15.25 -7.93
CA GLY A 24 -12.44 -15.36 -6.74
C GLY A 24 -11.71 -15.14 -5.40
N ASP A 25 -10.38 -15.06 -5.40
CA ASP A 25 -9.62 -14.73 -4.19
C ASP A 25 -9.95 -13.31 -3.72
N LEU A 26 -9.91 -13.10 -2.40
CA LEU A 26 -9.84 -11.75 -1.84
C LEU A 26 -8.39 -11.28 -1.80
N LEU A 27 -8.13 -10.08 -2.33
CA LEU A 27 -6.82 -9.48 -2.23
C LEU A 27 -6.49 -9.17 -0.78
N SER A 28 -5.39 -9.75 -0.30
CA SER A 28 -4.82 -9.48 1.00
C SER A 28 -3.30 -9.45 0.94
N LEU A 29 -2.71 -8.40 1.52
CA LEU A 29 -1.28 -8.16 1.51
C LEU A 29 -0.79 -8.08 2.95
N GLU A 30 0.24 -8.84 3.28
CA GLU A 30 0.94 -8.70 4.55
C GLU A 30 2.20 -7.86 4.35
N MET A 31 2.30 -6.79 5.14
CA MET A 31 3.32 -5.76 4.99
C MET A 31 3.95 -5.44 6.33
N THR A 32 5.20 -5.02 6.34
CA THR A 32 5.89 -4.61 7.57
C THR A 32 6.24 -3.16 7.53
N ALA A 33 5.75 -2.39 8.48
CA ALA A 33 6.07 -0.98 8.61
C ALA A 33 7.60 -0.73 8.69
N PRO A 34 8.07 0.46 8.29
CA PRO A 34 9.49 0.81 8.39
C PRO A 34 9.96 0.85 9.86
N ASP A 35 11.23 1.14 10.09
CA ASP A 35 11.84 1.22 11.43
C ASP A 35 11.49 2.51 12.20
N TYR A 36 10.46 3.24 11.76
CA TYR A 36 9.89 4.41 12.42
C TYR A 36 8.36 4.37 12.37
N ALA A 37 7.71 5.15 13.25
CA ALA A 37 6.25 5.26 13.22
C ALA A 37 5.81 5.96 11.93
N ALA A 38 4.93 5.33 11.15
CA ALA A 38 4.61 5.81 9.81
C ALA A 38 3.12 5.68 9.46
N HIS A 39 2.61 6.68 8.77
CA HIS A 39 1.34 6.64 8.06
C HIS A 39 1.54 5.86 6.76
N VAL A 40 0.76 4.81 6.54
CA VAL A 40 0.88 3.92 5.39
C VAL A 40 -0.23 4.21 4.38
N TYR A 41 0.18 4.43 3.15
CA TYR A 41 -0.69 4.60 1.99
C TYR A 41 -0.43 3.42 1.06
N LEU A 42 -1.46 2.70 0.65
CA LEU A 42 -1.36 1.61 -0.30
C LEU A 42 -2.32 1.83 -1.46
N ASP A 43 -1.73 1.87 -2.65
CA ASP A 43 -2.41 2.18 -3.89
C ASP A 43 -2.23 1.03 -4.88
N TYR A 44 -3.30 0.67 -5.58
CA TYR A 44 -3.29 -0.37 -6.62
C TYR A 44 -3.52 0.27 -7.99
N PHE A 45 -2.63 0.01 -8.94
CA PHE A 45 -2.66 0.58 -10.28
C PHE A 45 -3.09 -0.47 -11.29
N ASP A 46 -4.23 -0.22 -11.93
CA ASP A 46 -4.79 -1.13 -12.93
C ASP A 46 -4.25 -0.86 -14.34
N ALA A 47 -4.51 -1.79 -15.25
CA ALA A 47 -4.12 -1.65 -16.65
C ALA A 47 -4.84 -0.51 -17.40
N ALA A 48 -5.93 0.04 -16.84
CA ALA A 48 -6.68 1.16 -17.41
C ALA A 48 -6.11 2.53 -16.99
N GLY A 49 -5.08 2.55 -16.12
CA GLY A 49 -4.43 3.78 -15.65
C GLY A 49 -5.17 4.44 -14.49
N ASN A 50 -6.02 3.70 -13.78
CA ASN A 50 -6.61 4.15 -12.53
C ASN A 50 -5.75 3.73 -11.34
N VAL A 51 -5.94 4.45 -10.24
CA VAL A 51 -5.52 4.06 -8.91
C VAL A 51 -6.75 3.66 -8.11
N LEU A 52 -6.66 2.55 -7.38
CA LEU A 52 -7.59 2.12 -6.36
C LEU A 52 -6.88 2.26 -5.00
N HIS A 53 -7.44 3.06 -4.10
CA HIS A 53 -6.86 3.32 -2.78
C HIS A 53 -7.23 2.19 -1.83
N LEU A 54 -6.28 1.27 -1.57
CA LEU A 54 -6.48 0.14 -0.66
C LEU A 54 -6.41 0.58 0.80
N GLU A 55 -5.58 1.60 1.11
CA GLU A 55 -5.52 2.28 2.40
C GLU A 55 -4.88 3.67 2.19
N PRO A 56 -5.42 4.78 2.74
CA PRO A 56 -6.69 4.88 3.45
C PRO A 56 -7.92 4.94 2.52
N ASN A 57 -9.05 4.45 2.99
CA ASN A 57 -10.39 4.62 2.41
C ASN A 57 -11.47 4.47 3.51
N GLU A 58 -12.75 4.49 3.13
CA GLU A 58 -13.88 4.39 4.08
C GLU A 58 -13.93 3.08 4.87
N PHE A 59 -13.34 1.99 4.34
CA PHE A 59 -13.31 0.66 4.97
C PHE A 59 -11.99 0.39 5.71
N ALA A 60 -10.95 1.17 5.43
CA ALA A 60 -9.62 1.09 6.01
C ALA A 60 -9.11 2.52 6.27
N PRO A 61 -9.44 3.13 7.42
CA PRO A 61 -9.02 4.50 7.71
C PRO A 61 -7.50 4.60 7.86
N LEU A 62 -6.97 5.81 7.69
CA LEU A 62 -5.54 6.07 7.88
C LEU A 62 -5.14 5.72 9.32
N ARG A 63 -3.99 5.06 9.45
CA ARG A 63 -3.43 4.70 10.76
C ARG A 63 -1.94 4.98 10.81
N LEU A 64 -1.47 5.19 12.04
CA LEU A 64 -0.06 5.27 12.36
C LEU A 64 0.46 3.88 12.74
N ALA A 65 1.25 3.28 11.85
CA ALA A 65 1.95 2.04 12.09
C ALA A 65 3.07 2.22 13.12
N ARG A 66 3.25 1.23 14.01
CA ARG A 66 4.44 1.19 14.88
C ARG A 66 5.67 0.70 14.09
N PRO A 67 6.90 1.06 14.51
CA PRO A 67 8.11 0.55 13.90
C PRO A 67 8.11 -0.98 13.79
N GLY A 68 8.33 -1.53 12.59
CA GLY A 68 8.38 -2.97 12.34
C GLY A 68 7.05 -3.72 12.53
N GLU A 69 5.93 -3.01 12.68
CA GLU A 69 4.62 -3.64 12.82
C GLU A 69 4.20 -4.37 11.54
N ILE A 70 3.76 -5.61 11.68
CA ILE A 70 3.17 -6.38 10.58
C ILE A 70 1.70 -6.03 10.47
N GLN A 71 1.28 -5.69 9.26
CA GLN A 71 -0.04 -5.18 8.96
C GLN A 71 -0.63 -5.96 7.79
N THR A 72 -1.90 -6.33 7.93
CA THR A 72 -2.68 -6.89 6.82
C THR A 72 -3.46 -5.76 6.16
N ILE A 73 -3.31 -5.63 4.84
CA ILE A 73 -4.08 -4.72 3.99
C ILE A 73 -5.03 -5.54 3.13
N GLY A 74 -6.19 -4.97 2.79
CA GLY A 74 -7.28 -5.71 2.17
C GLY A 74 -7.92 -6.69 3.15
N ALA A 75 -8.32 -7.86 2.66
CA ALA A 75 -9.09 -8.82 3.45
C ALA A 75 -8.77 -10.25 3.09
N ARG A 76 -8.58 -11.13 4.08
CA ARG A 76 -8.42 -12.58 3.83
C ARG A 76 -9.77 -13.30 3.78
N ALA A 77 -10.77 -12.74 4.45
CA ALA A 77 -12.15 -13.21 4.45
C ALA A 77 -13.14 -12.05 4.46
N MET A 78 -14.38 -12.33 4.04
CA MET A 78 -15.48 -11.34 4.03
C MET A 78 -15.79 -10.75 5.41
N ARG A 79 -15.46 -11.48 6.48
CA ARG A 79 -15.66 -11.03 7.88
C ARG A 79 -14.57 -10.09 8.40
N ASP A 80 -13.44 -9.98 7.71
CA ASP A 80 -12.32 -9.17 8.20
C ASP A 80 -12.65 -7.68 8.09
N ASN A 81 -11.84 -6.79 8.66
CA ASN A 81 -11.90 -5.37 8.32
C ASN A 81 -11.17 -5.10 6.99
N GLY A 82 -11.22 -3.87 6.48
CA GLY A 82 -10.54 -3.47 5.26
C GLY A 82 -11.32 -3.71 3.96
N LEU A 83 -10.82 -3.14 2.87
CA LEU A 83 -11.44 -3.20 1.55
C LEU A 83 -11.54 -4.65 1.04
N LYS A 84 -12.74 -5.05 0.62
CA LYS A 84 -13.00 -6.36 0.01
C LYS A 84 -12.84 -6.27 -1.50
N LEU A 85 -11.67 -6.64 -2.00
CA LEU A 85 -11.43 -6.71 -3.44
C LEU A 85 -11.37 -8.17 -3.88
N VAL A 86 -12.37 -8.61 -4.63
CA VAL A 86 -12.41 -9.95 -5.22
C VAL A 86 -11.71 -9.91 -6.56
N VAL A 87 -10.75 -10.82 -6.76
CA VAL A 87 -10.01 -10.96 -8.01
C VAL A 87 -10.92 -11.54 -9.09
N GLY A 88 -10.98 -10.87 -10.23
CA GLY A 88 -11.76 -11.30 -11.38
C GLY A 88 -11.10 -10.86 -12.70
N PRO A 89 -11.69 -11.24 -13.85
CA PRO A 89 -11.20 -10.83 -15.16
C PRO A 89 -11.22 -9.31 -15.38
N PRO A 90 -10.32 -8.76 -16.22
CA PRO A 90 -9.26 -9.47 -16.92
C PRO A 90 -8.09 -9.84 -15.99
N TYR A 91 -7.57 -11.05 -16.14
CA TYR A 91 -6.39 -11.51 -15.41
C TYR A 91 -5.11 -10.92 -16.02
N GLY A 92 -4.10 -10.67 -15.20
CA GLY A 92 -2.87 -10.07 -15.67
C GLY A 92 -1.86 -9.77 -14.57
N GLN A 93 -0.97 -8.84 -14.86
CA GLN A 93 0.00 -8.34 -13.89
C GLN A 93 -0.18 -6.85 -13.71
N GLU A 94 -0.49 -6.46 -12.48
CA GLU A 94 -0.73 -5.09 -12.06
C GLU A 94 0.25 -4.72 -10.93
N ILE A 95 0.24 -3.45 -10.50
CA ILE A 95 1.21 -2.95 -9.52
C ILE A 95 0.49 -2.39 -8.32
N ALA A 96 0.89 -2.80 -7.12
CA ALA A 96 0.55 -2.13 -5.88
C ALA A 96 1.76 -1.35 -5.36
N VAL A 97 1.56 -0.12 -4.89
CA VAL A 97 2.62 0.73 -4.33
C VAL A 97 2.24 1.12 -2.91
N ALA A 98 3.11 0.79 -1.97
CA ALA A 98 3.01 1.30 -0.62
C ALA A 98 3.95 2.47 -0.42
N PHE A 99 3.44 3.54 0.18
CA PHE A 99 4.22 4.68 0.64
C PHE A 99 4.05 4.82 2.15
N ALA A 100 5.16 4.82 2.89
CA ALA A 100 5.20 5.06 4.31
C ALA A 100 5.75 6.46 4.58
N SER A 101 5.06 7.24 5.41
CA SER A 101 5.40 8.64 5.70
C SER A 101 5.45 8.88 7.21
N SER A 102 6.50 9.53 7.72
CA SER A 102 6.61 9.87 9.14
C SER A 102 5.58 10.90 9.62
N VAL A 103 4.92 11.57 8.69
CA VAL A 103 3.82 12.52 8.92
C VAL A 103 2.65 12.21 8.00
N GLU A 104 1.46 12.67 8.37
CA GLU A 104 0.29 12.60 7.48
C GLU A 104 0.50 13.49 6.25
N LEU A 105 0.19 12.95 5.06
CA LEU A 105 0.42 13.66 3.79
C LEU A 105 -0.76 14.53 3.39
N TYR A 106 -1.97 14.16 3.79
CA TYR A 106 -3.19 14.89 3.52
C TYR A 106 -4.28 14.45 4.50
N ASP A 107 -5.20 15.37 4.81
CA ASP A 107 -6.40 15.09 5.61
C ASP A 107 -7.54 14.58 4.71
N GLY A 108 -8.42 13.78 5.31
CA GLY A 108 -9.62 13.23 4.68
C GLY A 108 -9.35 12.02 3.77
N LEU A 109 -10.44 11.56 3.13
CA LEU A 109 -10.42 10.41 2.23
C LEU A 109 -10.48 10.84 0.78
N ARG A 110 -9.74 10.13 -0.06
CA ARG A 110 -9.82 10.20 -1.52
C ARG A 110 -11.02 9.37 -2.01
N PRO A 111 -11.55 9.64 -3.23
CA PRO A 111 -12.45 8.69 -3.89
C PRO A 111 -11.82 7.29 -3.90
N LEU A 112 -12.61 6.22 -3.78
CA LEU A 112 -12.04 4.87 -3.73
C LEU A 112 -11.16 4.55 -4.96
N ALA A 113 -11.59 4.99 -6.14
CA ALA A 113 -10.81 4.90 -7.37
C ALA A 113 -10.83 6.21 -8.15
N GLU A 114 -9.73 6.53 -8.81
CA GLU A 114 -9.58 7.72 -9.66
C GLU A 114 -8.41 7.61 -10.66
N PRO A 115 -8.26 8.54 -11.62
CA PRO A 115 -7.15 8.50 -12.57
C PRO A 115 -5.78 8.67 -11.88
N ALA A 116 -4.81 7.81 -12.22
CA ALA A 116 -3.50 7.80 -11.58
C ALA A 116 -2.68 9.07 -11.82
N GLY A 117 -2.80 9.69 -13.00
CA GLY A 117 -2.01 10.86 -13.38
C GLY A 117 -2.19 12.07 -12.43
N PRO A 118 -3.42 12.59 -12.29
CA PRO A 118 -3.74 13.64 -11.30
C PRO A 118 -3.35 13.26 -9.87
N TYR A 119 -3.57 12.00 -9.46
CA TYR A 119 -3.20 11.54 -8.13
C TYR A 119 -1.69 11.61 -7.89
N PHE A 120 -0.86 11.14 -8.82
CA PHE A 120 0.59 11.21 -8.66
C PHE A 120 1.09 12.65 -8.56
N GLN A 121 0.50 13.58 -9.31
CA GLN A 121 0.85 15.00 -9.20
C GLN A 121 0.52 15.56 -7.81
N PHE A 122 -0.67 15.22 -7.30
CA PHE A 122 -1.09 15.56 -5.94
C PHE A 122 -0.16 14.97 -4.89
N LEU A 123 0.12 13.66 -4.93
CA LEU A 123 0.95 12.98 -3.95
C LEU A 123 2.38 13.54 -3.93
N ARG A 124 2.94 13.84 -5.11
CA ARG A 124 4.25 14.50 -5.23
C ARG A 124 4.27 15.86 -4.55
N GLN A 125 3.21 16.66 -4.72
CA GLN A 125 3.09 17.96 -4.07
C GLN A 125 3.01 17.81 -2.55
N ARG A 126 2.17 16.91 -2.04
CA ARG A 126 2.03 16.64 -0.60
C ARG A 126 3.33 16.19 0.05
N VAL A 127 4.08 15.30 -0.61
CA VAL A 127 5.40 14.86 -0.12
C VAL A 127 6.42 16.01 -0.11
N ALA A 128 6.40 16.89 -1.12
CA ALA A 128 7.28 18.05 -1.15
C ALA A 128 6.96 19.04 -0.02
N GLU A 129 5.67 19.32 0.21
CA GLU A 129 5.18 20.15 1.32
C GLU A 129 5.57 19.55 2.68
N ALA A 130 5.38 18.24 2.87
CA ALA A 130 5.75 17.54 4.10
C ALA A 130 7.25 17.60 4.39
N ARG A 131 8.09 17.43 3.38
CA ARG A 131 9.56 17.57 3.48
C ARG A 131 9.97 19.00 3.83
N ALA A 132 9.31 20.00 3.25
CA ALA A 132 9.62 21.40 3.53
C ALA A 132 9.21 21.81 4.95
N ALA A 133 8.09 21.28 5.45
CA ALA A 133 7.57 21.59 6.78
C ALA A 133 8.26 20.83 7.91
N ASN A 134 8.83 19.65 7.63
CA ASN A 134 9.40 18.75 8.64
C ASN A 134 10.85 18.38 8.28
N PRO A 135 11.87 18.99 8.90
CA PRO A 135 13.28 18.70 8.62
C PRO A 135 13.67 17.22 8.79
N ASP A 136 13.01 16.52 9.71
CA ASP A 136 13.22 15.10 10.00
C ASP A 136 12.27 14.17 9.21
N PHE A 137 11.62 14.67 8.15
CA PHE A 137 10.70 13.88 7.32
C PHE A 137 11.37 12.61 6.81
N LYS A 138 10.72 11.47 7.07
CA LYS A 138 11.05 10.18 6.47
C LYS A 138 9.92 9.74 5.57
N GLY A 139 10.28 9.35 4.35
CA GLY A 139 9.34 8.82 3.38
C GLY A 139 10.01 7.72 2.58
N GLU A 140 9.43 6.53 2.61
CA GLU A 140 9.92 5.35 1.91
C GLU A 140 8.78 4.69 1.16
N TRP A 141 9.12 4.00 0.08
CA TRP A 141 8.14 3.31 -0.75
C TRP A 141 8.65 1.96 -1.21
N VAL A 142 7.70 1.07 -1.45
CA VAL A 142 7.93 -0.24 -2.06
C VAL A 142 6.81 -0.51 -3.04
N TYR A 143 7.13 -1.22 -4.10
CA TYR A 143 6.13 -1.67 -5.07
C TYR A 143 6.10 -3.20 -5.11
N PHE A 144 4.95 -3.71 -5.49
CA PHE A 144 4.67 -5.13 -5.59
C PHE A 144 4.03 -5.41 -6.94
N PHE A 145 4.40 -6.54 -7.55
CA PHE A 145 3.63 -7.06 -8.67
C PHE A 145 2.48 -7.89 -8.11
N VAL A 146 1.27 -7.61 -8.58
CA VAL A 146 0.10 -8.43 -8.30
C VAL A 146 -0.25 -9.17 -9.57
N THR A 147 0.00 -10.48 -9.57
CA THR A 147 -0.33 -11.36 -10.69
C THR A 147 -1.64 -12.08 -10.39
N THR A 148 -2.64 -11.86 -11.24
CA THR A 148 -3.93 -12.55 -11.19
C THR A 148 -3.98 -13.59 -12.30
N HIS A 149 -4.63 -14.72 -12.04
CA HIS A 149 -4.85 -15.80 -12.99
C HIS A 149 -6.22 -16.44 -12.77
N GLU A 150 -6.67 -17.22 -13.76
CA GLU A 150 -7.88 -18.04 -13.65
C GLU A 150 -7.75 -19.10 -12.56
#